data_AF-A0A2V9ZLG9-F1
#
_entry.id   AF-A0A2V9ZLG9-F1
#
_cell.length_a   1.000
_cell.length_b   1.000
_cell.length_c   1.000
_cell.angle_alpha   90.00
_cell.angle_beta   90.00
_cell.angle_gamma   90.00
#
_symmetry.space_group_name_H-M   'P 1'
#
loop_
_entity.id
_entity.type
_entity.pdbx_description
1 polymer ?
#
loop_
_entity_poly.entity_id
_entity_poly.type
_entity_poly.pdbx_seq_one_letter_code
_entity_poly.pdbx_strand_id
1 'polypeptide(L)'
;MSQAKTIPEVQKLVKEYADKNSAEPWVLGRGWQYPVFAPSGLPDKKYLDKILPDRPVYLEAFDGHTWWANSKALQLAGITSKTPDPPNGGFVRDPVTGDPTGAVKEDAADDVMKRAIPRPSREEKLQALRAGLKQANRVGLVRVHSAGGVSISSGDLQNADLFDELRKKGELTVRMYMAYRMNPPEVTKDDLKQAEEARRRYH
;
A
#
# COMPACT_ATOMS: atom_id res chain seq x y z
N MET A 1 3.96 7.79 -10.67
CA MET A 1 4.80 7.35 -11.82
C MET A 1 4.00 7.07 -13.10
N SER A 2 2.70 7.37 -13.15
CA SER A 2 1.78 6.92 -14.21
C SER A 2 2.05 7.45 -15.62
N GLN A 3 2.91 8.45 -15.78
CA GLN A 3 3.28 9.01 -17.10
C GLN A 3 4.61 8.49 -17.63
N ALA A 4 5.40 7.78 -16.81
CA ALA A 4 6.66 7.20 -17.24
C ALA A 4 6.41 5.96 -18.11
N LYS A 5 7.05 5.91 -19.28
CA LYS A 5 6.88 4.88 -20.30
C LYS A 5 8.12 4.00 -20.48
N THR A 6 9.24 4.39 -19.87
CA THR A 6 10.51 3.66 -19.95
C THR A 6 11.17 3.49 -18.58
N ILE A 7 12.05 2.49 -18.45
CA ILE A 7 12.79 2.24 -17.20
C ILE A 7 13.60 3.48 -16.78
N PRO A 8 14.34 4.16 -17.67
CA PRO A 8 15.07 5.38 -17.31
C PRO A 8 14.17 6.51 -16.79
N GLU A 9 12.96 6.68 -17.32
CA GLU A 9 12.02 7.69 -16.82
C GLU A 9 11.52 7.35 -15.42
N VAL A 10 11.19 6.08 -15.16
CA VAL A 10 10.82 5.64 -13.80
C VAL A 10 12.00 5.86 -12.83
N GLN A 11 13.21 5.44 -13.22
CA GLN A 11 14.41 5.64 -12.43
C GLN A 11 14.67 7.11 -12.11
N LYS A 12 14.51 8.00 -13.11
CA LYS A 12 14.66 9.44 -12.92
C LYS A 12 13.68 9.97 -11.88
N LEU A 13 12.39 9.64 -11.97
CA LEU A 13 11.38 10.08 -11.02
C LEU A 13 11.66 9.57 -9.60
N VAL A 14 12.05 8.29 -9.47
CA VAL A 14 12.40 7.67 -8.18
C VAL A 14 13.62 8.35 -7.58
N LYS A 15 14.66 8.61 -8.38
CA LYS A 15 15.88 9.28 -7.91
C LYS A 15 15.60 10.73 -7.51
N GLU A 16 14.86 11.48 -8.32
CA GLU A 16 14.49 12.86 -8.00
C GLU A 16 13.69 12.97 -6.70
N TYR A 17 12.78 12.02 -6.44
CA TYR A 17 12.07 11.93 -5.17
C TYR A 17 13.03 11.63 -4.02
N ALA A 18 13.90 10.63 -4.18
CA ALA A 18 14.84 10.21 -3.15
C ALA A 18 15.82 11.35 -2.77
N ASP A 19 16.34 12.06 -3.77
CA ASP A 19 17.26 13.19 -3.59
C ASP A 19 16.57 14.36 -2.84
N LYS A 20 15.31 14.66 -3.18
CA LYS A 20 14.53 15.72 -2.52
C LYS A 20 14.11 15.37 -1.09
N ASN A 21 13.96 14.09 -0.79
CA ASN A 21 13.50 13.58 0.51
C ASN A 21 14.58 12.71 1.15
N SER A 22 15.81 13.22 1.27
CA SER A 22 16.97 12.46 1.75
C SER A 22 16.86 11.98 3.20
N ALA A 23 16.01 12.63 4.01
CA ALA A 23 15.75 12.25 5.40
C ALA A 23 14.77 11.06 5.54
N GLU A 24 14.02 10.72 4.49
CA GLU A 24 13.08 9.60 4.56
C GLU A 24 13.84 8.26 4.46
N PRO A 25 13.65 7.31 5.39
CA PRO A 25 14.41 6.05 5.36
C PRO A 25 14.01 5.14 4.19
N TRP A 26 12.79 5.30 3.66
CA TRP A 26 12.24 4.52 2.55
C TRP A 26 11.91 5.40 1.36
N VAL A 27 11.90 4.81 0.17
CA VAL A 27 11.28 5.41 -1.02
C VAL A 27 10.06 4.58 -1.39
N LEU A 28 8.89 5.13 -1.11
CA LEU A 28 7.60 4.51 -1.41
C LEU A 28 6.95 5.25 -2.57
N GLY A 29 6.23 4.53 -3.43
CA GLY A 29 5.57 5.15 -4.56
C GLY A 29 4.59 4.22 -5.26
N ARG A 30 3.79 4.79 -6.16
CA ARG A 30 2.78 4.05 -6.93
C ARG A 30 2.73 4.44 -8.41
N GLY A 31 2.26 3.49 -9.21
CA GLY A 31 1.70 3.72 -10.53
C GLY A 31 2.70 3.52 -11.66
N TRP A 32 3.71 2.66 -11.47
CA TRP A 32 4.48 2.15 -12.61
C TRP A 32 3.60 1.20 -13.46
N GLN A 33 3.95 1.02 -14.73
CA GLN A 33 3.14 0.26 -15.69
C GLN A 33 3.91 -0.93 -16.29
N TYR A 34 3.24 -2.08 -16.51
CA TYR A 34 3.83 -3.29 -17.10
C TYR A 34 4.57 -3.07 -18.43
N PRO A 35 4.09 -2.23 -19.38
CA PRO A 35 4.78 -2.03 -20.67
C PRO A 35 6.21 -1.48 -20.53
N VAL A 36 6.54 -0.84 -19.41
CA VAL A 36 7.90 -0.37 -19.11
C VAL A 36 8.92 -1.53 -19.10
N PHE A 37 8.47 -2.75 -18.79
CA PHE A 37 9.30 -3.95 -18.66
C PHE A 37 9.07 -4.98 -19.78
N ALA A 38 8.55 -4.54 -20.93
CA ALA A 38 8.37 -5.41 -22.08
C ALA A 38 9.70 -6.08 -22.50
N PRO A 39 9.68 -7.36 -22.95
CA PRO A 39 8.49 -8.19 -23.15
C PRO A 39 8.00 -8.92 -21.89
N SER A 40 8.81 -8.99 -20.84
CA SER A 40 8.47 -9.77 -19.63
C SER A 40 7.29 -9.22 -18.84
N GLY A 41 7.06 -7.91 -18.93
CA GLY A 41 6.07 -7.18 -18.14
C GLY A 41 6.47 -6.95 -16.68
N LEU A 42 7.39 -7.73 -16.12
CA LEU A 42 7.71 -7.67 -14.69
C LEU A 42 9.02 -6.93 -14.40
N PRO A 43 9.08 -6.19 -13.27
CA PRO A 43 10.27 -5.48 -12.88
C PRO A 43 11.36 -6.41 -12.34
N ASP A 44 12.59 -5.89 -12.32
CA ASP A 44 13.77 -6.52 -11.73
C ASP A 44 14.43 -5.52 -10.78
N LYS A 45 14.76 -5.96 -9.56
CA LYS A 45 15.41 -5.18 -8.50
C LYS A 45 16.67 -4.49 -8.99
N LYS A 46 17.39 -5.06 -9.97
CA LYS A 46 18.63 -4.48 -10.53
C LYS A 46 18.44 -3.06 -11.06
N TYR A 47 17.27 -2.70 -11.58
CA TYR A 47 17.07 -1.32 -12.07
C TYR A 47 16.94 -0.33 -10.91
N LEU A 48 16.36 -0.72 -9.76
CA LEU A 48 16.35 0.13 -8.57
C LEU A 48 17.70 0.13 -7.87
N ASP A 49 18.37 -1.03 -7.79
CA ASP A 49 19.70 -1.15 -7.20
C ASP A 49 20.72 -0.24 -7.90
N LYS A 50 20.57 -0.03 -9.22
CA LYS A 50 21.43 0.89 -10.00
C LYS A 50 21.35 2.34 -9.51
N ILE A 51 20.21 2.79 -8.97
CA ILE A 51 20.01 4.19 -8.58
C ILE A 51 19.99 4.40 -7.06
N LEU A 52 19.60 3.37 -6.31
CA LEU A 52 19.43 3.41 -4.85
C LEU A 52 19.84 2.04 -4.26
N PRO A 53 21.14 1.70 -4.24
CA PRO A 53 21.60 0.40 -3.75
C PRO A 53 21.42 0.23 -2.24
N ASP A 54 21.63 1.32 -1.48
CA ASP A 54 21.67 1.27 -0.01
C ASP A 54 20.39 1.77 0.67
N ARG A 55 19.44 2.30 -0.11
CA ARG A 55 18.16 2.81 0.39
C ARG A 55 17.02 1.90 -0.06
N PRO A 56 16.16 1.40 0.84
CA PRO A 56 15.07 0.51 0.46
C PRO A 56 14.00 1.24 -0.36
N VAL A 57 13.59 0.61 -1.46
CA VAL A 57 12.59 1.13 -2.39
C VAL A 57 11.49 0.09 -2.56
N TYR A 58 10.24 0.53 -2.45
CA TYR A 58 9.07 -0.33 -2.63
C TYR A 58 7.94 0.39 -3.37
N LEU A 59 7.65 -0.06 -4.59
CA LEU A 59 6.78 0.64 -5.53
C LEU A 59 5.59 -0.21 -5.95
N GLU A 60 4.38 0.28 -5.74
CA GLU A 60 3.13 -0.35 -6.19
C GLU A 60 2.87 -0.08 -7.68
N ALA A 61 2.42 -1.09 -8.41
CA ALA A 61 1.97 -0.96 -9.79
C ALA A 61 0.68 -0.13 -9.89
N PHE A 62 0.23 0.15 -11.11
CA PHE A 62 -1.05 0.83 -11.31
C PHE A 62 -2.27 -0.02 -10.90
N ASP A 63 -2.16 -1.35 -10.99
CA ASP A 63 -3.27 -2.28 -10.73
C ASP A 63 -3.59 -2.47 -9.24
N GLY A 64 -2.64 -2.16 -8.35
CA GLY A 64 -2.76 -2.40 -6.91
C GLY A 64 -2.59 -3.86 -6.49
N HIS A 65 -2.04 -4.71 -7.36
CA HIS A 65 -1.84 -6.14 -7.12
C HIS A 65 -0.39 -6.60 -7.32
N THR A 66 0.48 -5.76 -7.90
CA THR A 66 1.90 -6.04 -8.05
C THR A 66 2.77 -4.94 -7.48
N TRP A 67 3.89 -5.31 -6.86
CA TRP A 67 4.88 -4.41 -6.28
C TRP A 67 6.27 -4.70 -6.79
N TRP A 68 7.14 -3.69 -6.67
CA TRP A 68 8.54 -3.73 -7.04
C TRP A 68 9.43 -3.31 -5.88
N ALA A 69 10.19 -4.26 -5.36
CA ALA A 69 11.19 -4.08 -4.31
C ALA A 69 12.61 -4.11 -4.89
N ASN A 70 13.49 -3.26 -4.37
CA ASN A 70 14.94 -3.38 -4.62
C ASN A 70 15.58 -4.41 -3.67
N SER A 71 16.87 -4.71 -3.86
CA SER A 71 17.59 -5.69 -3.04
C SER A 71 17.59 -5.29 -1.55
N LYS A 72 17.72 -4.00 -1.24
CA LYS A 72 17.71 -3.52 0.14
C LYS A 72 16.36 -3.74 0.83
N ALA A 73 15.25 -3.49 0.14
CA ALA A 73 13.91 -3.73 0.67
C ALA A 73 13.66 -5.21 0.96
N LEU A 74 14.04 -6.10 0.03
CA LEU A 74 13.94 -7.56 0.23
C LEU A 74 14.79 -8.04 1.41
N GLN A 75 16.01 -7.52 1.54
CA GLN A 75 16.92 -7.83 2.65
C GLN A 75 16.29 -7.45 4.00
N LEU A 76 15.77 -6.22 4.13
CA LEU A 76 15.13 -5.76 5.36
C LEU A 76 13.88 -6.57 5.71
N ALA A 77 13.15 -7.06 4.70
CA ALA A 77 11.99 -7.94 4.88
C ALA A 77 12.37 -9.41 5.15
N GLY A 78 13.65 -9.78 5.09
CA GLY A 78 14.12 -11.15 5.26
C GLY A 78 13.67 -12.10 4.14
N ILE A 79 13.37 -11.57 2.95
CA ILE A 79 12.91 -12.37 1.81
C ILE A 79 14.11 -12.95 1.08
N THR A 80 14.11 -14.27 0.92
CA THR A 80 15.18 -15.06 0.29
C THR A 80 14.62 -16.03 -0.74
N SER A 81 15.49 -16.78 -1.41
CA SER A 81 15.11 -17.92 -2.26
C SER A 81 14.35 -19.02 -1.51
N LYS A 82 14.50 -19.09 -0.18
CA LYS A 82 13.84 -20.08 0.69
C LYS A 82 12.52 -19.60 1.29
N THR A 83 12.12 -18.35 1.06
CA THR A 83 10.87 -17.84 1.62
C THR A 83 9.68 -18.47 0.88
N PRO A 84 8.77 -19.16 1.56
CA PRO A 84 7.59 -19.73 0.91
C PRO A 84 6.66 -18.60 0.43
N ASP A 85 5.93 -18.87 -0.65
CA ASP A 85 4.84 -17.99 -1.09
C ASP A 85 3.62 -18.13 -0.16
N PRO A 86 2.87 -17.05 0.11
CA PRO A 86 1.62 -17.12 0.85
C PRO A 86 0.52 -17.78 -0.01
N PRO A 87 -0.65 -18.13 0.59
CA PRO A 87 -1.74 -18.79 -0.13
C PRO A 87 -2.24 -18.05 -1.39
N ASN A 88 -2.25 -16.71 -1.40
CA ASN A 88 -2.57 -15.93 -2.59
C ASN A 88 -1.42 -14.98 -2.93
N GLY A 89 -0.73 -15.24 -4.04
CA GLY A 89 0.39 -14.42 -4.50
C GLY A 89 1.74 -15.10 -4.34
N GLY A 90 2.80 -14.31 -4.43
CA GLY A 90 4.15 -14.85 -4.33
C GLY A 90 5.25 -13.87 -4.65
N PHE A 91 6.47 -14.29 -4.34
CA PHE A 91 7.70 -13.61 -4.72
C PHE A 91 8.15 -14.17 -6.07
N VAL A 92 8.15 -13.33 -7.11
CA VAL A 92 8.63 -13.75 -8.43
C VAL A 92 10.11 -14.09 -8.32
N ARG A 93 10.50 -15.26 -8.80
CA ARG A 93 11.88 -15.77 -8.71
C ARG A 93 12.51 -15.85 -10.08
N ASP A 94 13.82 -15.63 -10.13
CA ASP A 94 14.62 -15.92 -11.29
C ASP A 94 14.61 -17.45 -11.53
N PRO A 95 14.30 -17.92 -12.75
CA PRO A 95 14.18 -19.35 -13.02
C PRO A 95 15.51 -20.11 -12.99
N VAL A 96 16.64 -19.41 -13.07
CA VAL A 96 17.99 -20.00 -13.04
C VAL A 96 18.54 -20.01 -11.62
N THR A 97 18.45 -18.89 -10.89
CA THR A 97 19.06 -18.79 -9.54
C THR A 97 18.09 -19.11 -8.40
N GLY A 98 16.78 -18.99 -8.63
CA GLY A 98 15.76 -19.09 -7.59
C GLY A 98 15.67 -17.85 -6.68
N ASP A 99 16.48 -16.82 -6.94
CA ASP A 99 16.45 -15.60 -6.14
C ASP A 99 15.22 -14.76 -6.45
N PRO A 100 14.62 -14.07 -5.46
CA PRO A 100 13.54 -13.13 -5.73
C PRO A 100 14.01 -12.02 -6.69
N THR A 101 13.26 -11.77 -7.75
CA THR A 101 13.57 -10.72 -8.75
C THR A 101 13.25 -9.32 -8.23
N GLY A 102 12.46 -9.21 -7.16
CA GLY A 102 11.92 -7.93 -6.66
C GLY A 102 10.49 -7.66 -7.12
N ALA A 103 9.94 -8.41 -8.07
CA ALA A 103 8.50 -8.38 -8.34
C ALA A 103 7.75 -9.23 -7.29
N VAL A 104 6.72 -8.64 -6.68
CA VAL A 104 5.94 -9.24 -5.58
C VAL A 104 4.44 -9.11 -5.89
N LYS A 105 3.65 -10.17 -5.69
CA LYS A 105 2.24 -10.21 -6.08
C LYS A 105 1.31 -10.52 -4.90
N GLU A 106 0.14 -9.88 -4.89
CA GLU A 106 -0.97 -10.12 -3.96
C GLU A 106 -0.52 -10.14 -2.49
N ASP A 107 -0.86 -11.17 -1.70
CA ASP A 107 -0.59 -11.23 -0.25
C ASP A 107 0.91 -11.25 0.09
N ALA A 108 1.79 -11.57 -0.87
CA ALA A 108 3.24 -11.50 -0.63
C ALA A 108 3.72 -10.05 -0.45
N ALA A 109 2.97 -9.07 -0.98
CA ALA A 109 3.27 -7.66 -0.78
C ALA A 109 3.09 -7.24 0.67
N ASP A 110 2.02 -7.76 1.28
CA ASP A 110 1.68 -7.58 2.69
C ASP A 110 2.80 -8.05 3.62
N ASP A 111 3.48 -9.14 3.27
CA ASP A 111 4.61 -9.66 4.03
C ASP A 111 5.82 -8.70 4.03
N VAL A 112 6.15 -8.10 2.88
CA VAL A 112 7.22 -7.10 2.80
C VAL A 112 6.87 -5.89 3.66
N MET A 113 5.64 -5.38 3.51
CA MET A 113 5.16 -4.22 4.26
C MET A 113 5.21 -4.47 5.78
N LYS A 114 4.68 -5.61 6.24
CA LYS A 114 4.61 -5.94 7.67
C LYS A 114 6.00 -6.14 8.31
N ARG A 115 6.96 -6.68 7.56
CA ARG A 115 8.29 -7.04 8.09
C ARG A 115 9.29 -5.88 8.07
N ALA A 116 9.22 -5.00 7.08
CA ALA A 116 10.29 -4.04 6.83
C ALA A 116 9.87 -2.57 6.85
N ILE A 117 8.61 -2.27 6.51
CA ILE A 117 8.16 -0.88 6.34
C ILE A 117 7.57 -0.38 7.67
N PRO A 118 8.10 0.71 8.25
CA PRO A 118 7.53 1.28 9.46
C PRO A 118 6.06 1.63 9.27
N ARG A 119 5.21 1.22 10.22
CA ARG A 119 3.80 1.61 10.20
C ARG A 119 3.70 3.12 10.44
N PRO A 120 2.86 3.84 9.68
CA PRO A 120 2.64 5.25 9.94
C PRO A 120 2.06 5.42 11.34
N SER A 121 2.58 6.41 12.05
CA SER A 121 2.03 6.88 13.31
C SER A 121 0.59 7.35 13.12
N ARG A 122 -0.12 7.43 14.24
CA ARG A 122 -1.51 7.89 14.23
C ARG A 122 -1.65 9.30 13.66
N GLU A 123 -0.71 10.19 13.96
CA GLU A 123 -0.73 11.57 13.45
C GLU A 123 -0.48 11.62 11.94
N GLU A 124 0.46 10.83 11.42
CA GLU A 124 0.67 10.73 9.97
C GLU A 124 -0.59 10.22 9.24
N LYS A 125 -1.33 9.27 9.84
CA LYS A 125 -2.62 8.83 9.28
C LYS A 125 -3.68 9.95 9.28
N LEU A 126 -3.78 10.74 10.35
CA LEU A 126 -4.70 11.89 10.39
C LEU A 126 -4.31 12.95 9.35
N GLN A 127 -3.02 13.24 9.19
CA GLN A 127 -2.53 14.18 8.18
C GLN A 127 -2.84 13.69 6.76
N ALA A 128 -2.62 12.41 6.48
CA ALA A 128 -2.99 11.80 5.20
C ALA A 128 -4.50 11.89 4.94
N LEU A 129 -5.33 11.62 5.96
CA LEU A 129 -6.78 11.75 5.87
C LEU A 129 -7.21 13.20 5.55
N ARG A 130 -6.67 14.20 6.27
CA ARG A 130 -6.93 15.62 5.99
C ARG A 130 -6.52 16.02 4.57
N ALA A 131 -5.37 15.53 4.09
CA ALA A 131 -4.91 15.78 2.73
C ALA A 131 -5.89 15.18 1.68
N GLY A 132 -6.39 13.96 1.92
CA GLY A 132 -7.41 13.33 1.10
C GLY A 132 -8.72 14.12 1.06
N LEU A 133 -9.20 14.59 2.22
CA LEU A 133 -10.38 15.44 2.34
C LEU A 133 -10.21 16.75 1.55
N LYS A 134 -9.05 17.42 1.69
CA LYS A 134 -8.73 18.64 0.92
C LYS A 134 -8.77 18.37 -0.59
N GLN A 135 -8.22 17.24 -1.03
CA GLN A 135 -8.24 16.87 -2.45
C GLN A 135 -9.66 16.59 -2.96
N ALA A 136 -10.49 15.91 -2.17
CA ALA A 136 -11.90 15.66 -2.50
C ALA A 136 -12.67 16.99 -2.64
N ASN A 137 -12.53 17.89 -1.66
CA ASN A 137 -13.17 19.21 -1.69
C ASN A 137 -12.75 20.03 -2.92
N ARG A 138 -11.46 19.96 -3.30
CA ARG A 138 -10.91 20.71 -4.45
C ARG A 138 -11.62 20.38 -5.77
N VAL A 139 -12.17 19.19 -5.90
CA VAL A 139 -12.91 18.75 -7.09
C VAL A 139 -14.43 18.72 -6.87
N GLY A 140 -14.93 19.31 -5.79
CA GLY A 140 -16.36 19.42 -5.49
C GLY A 140 -17.00 18.15 -4.90
N LEU A 141 -16.20 17.16 -4.49
CA LEU A 141 -16.73 15.96 -3.84
C LEU A 141 -17.15 16.28 -2.40
N VAL A 142 -18.44 16.06 -2.12
CA VAL A 142 -19.04 16.31 -0.79
C VAL A 142 -19.58 15.04 -0.11
N ARG A 143 -19.58 13.90 -0.82
CA ARG A 143 -19.96 12.59 -0.29
C ARG A 143 -19.05 11.50 -0.83
N VAL A 144 -18.67 10.57 0.02
CA VAL A 144 -17.79 9.44 -0.33
C VAL A 144 -18.35 8.17 0.30
N HIS A 145 -18.38 7.08 -0.48
CA HIS A 145 -18.57 5.73 0.03
C HIS A 145 -17.21 5.01 -0.04
N SER A 146 -16.71 4.47 1.07
CA SER A 146 -15.50 3.63 1.00
C SER A 146 -15.84 2.28 0.40
N ALA A 147 -14.92 1.76 -0.41
CA ALA A 147 -14.94 0.38 -0.89
C ALA A 147 -14.04 -0.49 0.03
N GLY A 148 -14.33 -0.48 1.32
CA GLY A 148 -13.55 -1.19 2.35
C GLY A 148 -12.72 -0.25 3.24
N GLY A 149 -11.59 -0.75 3.75
CA GLY A 149 -10.72 -0.03 4.67
C GLY A 149 -11.11 -0.14 6.15
N VAL A 150 -12.20 -0.83 6.47
CA VAL A 150 -12.55 -1.22 7.85
C VAL A 150 -12.96 -2.68 7.81
N SER A 151 -12.37 -3.52 8.67
CA SER A 151 -12.72 -4.93 8.75
C SER A 151 -13.38 -5.22 10.08
N ILE A 152 -14.64 -5.65 10.01
CA ILE A 152 -15.41 -6.06 11.18
C ILE A 152 -14.90 -7.41 11.68
N SER A 153 -14.63 -8.34 10.78
CA SER A 153 -14.17 -9.68 11.14
C SER A 153 -12.81 -9.72 11.84
N SER A 154 -11.92 -8.75 11.56
CA SER A 154 -10.66 -8.62 12.30
C SER A 154 -10.72 -7.63 13.48
N GLY A 155 -11.85 -6.95 13.68
CA GLY A 155 -11.98 -5.85 14.65
C GLY A 155 -11.14 -4.62 14.32
N ASP A 156 -10.58 -4.52 13.10
CA ASP A 156 -9.77 -3.37 12.69
C ASP A 156 -10.66 -2.18 12.30
N LEU A 157 -11.00 -1.41 13.33
CA LEU A 157 -11.79 -0.17 13.24
C LEU A 157 -10.93 1.10 13.19
N GLN A 158 -9.60 0.99 13.04
CA GLN A 158 -8.70 2.14 13.14
C GLN A 158 -9.06 3.26 12.17
N ASN A 159 -9.44 2.91 10.94
CA ASN A 159 -9.87 3.91 9.96
C ASN A 159 -11.19 4.57 10.38
N ALA A 160 -12.17 3.83 10.92
CA ALA A 160 -13.38 4.44 11.46
C ALA A 160 -13.07 5.44 12.60
N ASP A 161 -12.13 5.10 13.48
CA ASP A 161 -11.69 5.97 14.58
C ASP A 161 -11.06 7.28 14.10
N LEU A 162 -10.28 7.26 13.02
CA LEU A 162 -9.68 8.47 12.45
C LEU A 162 -10.75 9.42 11.88
N PHE A 163 -11.72 8.89 11.14
CA PHE A 163 -12.80 9.71 10.59
C PHE A 163 -13.73 10.23 11.70
N ASP A 164 -14.02 9.41 12.71
CA ASP A 164 -14.85 9.82 13.85
C ASP A 164 -14.18 10.94 14.67
N GLU A 165 -12.87 10.90 14.81
CA GLU A 165 -12.12 11.99 15.45
C GLU A 165 -12.26 13.30 14.66
N LEU A 166 -12.02 13.27 13.35
CA LEU A 166 -12.20 14.47 12.52
C LEU A 166 -13.65 14.95 12.54
N ARG A 167 -14.63 14.04 12.58
CA ARG A 167 -16.05 14.37 12.73
C ARG A 167 -16.32 15.10 14.05
N LYS A 168 -15.82 14.59 15.17
CA LYS A 168 -15.96 15.19 16.51
C LYS A 168 -15.29 16.56 16.60
N LYS A 169 -14.19 16.77 15.88
CA LYS A 169 -13.49 18.06 15.77
C LYS A 169 -14.12 19.04 14.77
N GLY A 170 -15.15 18.63 14.02
CA GLY A 170 -15.73 19.44 12.95
C GLY A 170 -14.83 19.58 11.71
N GLU A 171 -13.79 18.76 11.60
CA GLU A 171 -12.81 18.75 10.49
C GLU A 171 -13.19 17.79 9.35
N LEU A 172 -14.19 16.93 9.53
CA LEU A 172 -14.65 16.02 8.49
C LEU A 172 -15.50 16.78 7.45
N THR A 173 -14.88 17.16 6.33
CA THR A 173 -15.50 18.04 5.31
C THR A 173 -16.37 17.34 4.28
N VAL A 174 -16.40 16.00 4.27
CA VAL A 174 -17.24 15.20 3.37
C VAL A 174 -18.16 14.31 4.18
N ARG A 175 -19.36 14.02 3.65
CA ARG A 175 -20.20 12.97 4.24
C ARG A 175 -19.60 11.60 3.89
N MET A 176 -19.10 10.91 4.92
CA MET A 176 -18.50 9.60 4.77
C MET A 176 -19.51 8.48 5.04
N TYR A 177 -19.57 7.52 4.13
CA TYR A 177 -20.23 6.23 4.32
C TYR A 177 -19.16 5.14 4.24
N MET A 178 -19.00 4.36 5.31
CA MET A 178 -17.99 3.31 5.34
C MET A 178 -18.61 1.95 5.04
N ALA A 179 -18.08 1.25 4.04
CA ALA A 179 -18.39 -0.15 3.83
C ALA A 179 -17.51 -1.02 4.72
N TYR A 180 -18.14 -1.82 5.57
CA TYR A 180 -17.46 -2.77 6.43
C TYR A 180 -17.18 -4.08 5.69
N ARG A 181 -15.93 -4.56 5.74
CA ARG A 181 -15.59 -5.89 5.25
C ARG A 181 -15.97 -6.95 6.30
N MET A 182 -16.74 -7.93 5.85
CA MET A 182 -17.00 -9.19 6.57
C MET A 182 -16.36 -10.32 5.75
N ASN A 183 -15.72 -11.28 6.43
CA ASN A 183 -15.00 -12.36 5.73
C ASN A 183 -15.96 -13.45 5.23
N PRO A 184 -15.89 -13.85 3.94
CA PRO A 184 -16.60 -15.03 3.43
C PRO A 184 -15.96 -16.34 3.94
N PRO A 185 -16.65 -17.50 3.87
CA PRO A 185 -17.94 -17.72 3.19
C PRO A 185 -19.18 -17.39 4.03
N GLU A 186 -19.06 -17.29 5.35
CA GLU A 186 -20.21 -17.10 6.23
C GLU A 186 -20.00 -15.93 7.19
N VAL A 187 -20.97 -15.02 7.24
CA VAL A 187 -21.05 -13.99 8.27
C VAL A 187 -21.40 -14.67 9.60
N THR A 188 -20.55 -14.52 10.60
CA THR A 188 -20.75 -15.13 11.91
C THR A 188 -21.63 -14.26 12.82
N LYS A 189 -22.15 -14.84 13.92
CA LYS A 189 -22.85 -14.05 14.95
C LYS A 189 -21.95 -12.98 15.58
N ASP A 190 -20.66 -13.26 15.69
CA ASP A 190 -19.68 -12.31 16.23
C ASP A 190 -19.46 -11.15 15.26
N ASP A 191 -19.41 -11.39 13.94
CA ASP A 191 -19.37 -10.32 12.94
C ASP A 191 -20.58 -9.39 13.06
N LEU A 192 -21.78 -9.95 13.23
CA LEU A 192 -23.00 -9.15 13.42
C LEU A 192 -22.96 -8.33 14.71
N LYS A 193 -22.47 -8.92 15.80
CA LYS A 193 -22.31 -8.22 17.07
C LYS A 193 -21.32 -7.06 16.94
N GLN A 194 -20.17 -7.29 16.32
CA GLN A 194 -19.15 -6.27 16.06
C GLN A 194 -19.68 -5.16 15.15
N ALA A 195 -20.47 -5.49 14.13
CA ALA A 195 -21.12 -4.50 13.27
C ALA A 195 -22.12 -3.63 14.05
N GLU A 196 -22.90 -4.22 14.95
CA GLU A 196 -23.85 -3.48 15.80
C GLU A 196 -23.11 -2.59 16.83
N GLU A 197 -22.00 -3.07 17.39
CA GLU A 197 -21.14 -2.27 18.28
C GLU A 197 -20.52 -1.08 17.53
N ALA A 198 -19.99 -1.30 16.32
CA ALA A 198 -19.49 -0.23 15.46
C ALA A 198 -20.59 0.78 15.12
N ARG A 199 -21.80 0.31 14.79
CA ARG A 199 -22.96 1.17 14.53
C ARG A 199 -23.25 2.08 15.73
N ARG A 200 -23.31 1.53 16.95
CA ARG A 200 -23.57 2.31 18.19
C ARG A 200 -22.47 3.29 18.53
N ARG A 201 -21.22 2.99 18.14
CA ARG A 201 -20.06 3.84 18.44
C ARG A 201 -19.99 5.08 17.54
N TYR A 202 -20.33 4.92 16.26
CA TYR A 202 -20.10 5.94 15.24
C TYR A 202 -21.36 6.65 14.71
N HIS A 203 -22.56 6.14 15.04
CA HIS A 203 -23.86 6.74 14.69
C HIS A 203 -24.64 7.11 15.95
#